data_AF-A0A323UUL4-F1
#
_entry.id   AF-A0A323UUL4-F1
#
_cell.length_a   1.000
_cell.length_b   1.000
_cell.length_c   1.000
_cell.angle_alpha   90.00
_cell.angle_beta   90.00
_cell.angle_gamma   90.00
#
_symmetry.space_group_name_H-M   'P 1'
#
loop_
_entity.id
_entity.type
_entity.pdbx_description
1 polymer ?
#
loop_
_entity_poly.entity_id
_entity_poly.type
_entity_poly.pdbx_seq_one_letter_code
_entity_poly.pdbx_strand_id
1 'polypeptide(L)' 'MHVKLTTSGGRRYVQLVESYRDEAGQVKKRTVATLGRAEQVDGSLDAVINGLLKITGR' A
#
# COMPACT_ATOMS: atom_id res chain seq x y z
N MET A 1 3.35 -8.28 -2.19
CA MET A 1 2.73 -6.96 -2.00
C MET A 1 3.59 -5.89 -2.64
N HIS A 2 3.01 -4.80 -3.13
CA HIS A 2 3.73 -3.62 -3.62
C HIS A 2 2.92 -2.34 -3.31
N VAL A 3 3.61 -1.21 -3.32
CA VAL A 3 2.97 0.11 -3.23
C VAL A 3 2.60 0.58 -4.64
N LYS A 4 1.38 1.08 -4.80
CA LYS A 4 0.88 1.67 -6.05
C LYS A 4 0.41 3.10 -5.78
N LEU A 5 0.72 4.01 -6.69
CA LEU A 5 0.11 5.33 -6.74
C LEU A 5 -1.11 5.32 -7.65
N THR A 6 -2.20 5.92 -7.20
CA THR A 6 -3.43 6.08 -8.00
C THR A 6 -3.88 7.52 -7.99
N THR A 7 -4.54 7.96 -9.06
CA THR A 7 -5.05 9.33 -9.18
C THR A 7 -6.57 9.31 -9.21
N SER A 8 -7.20 10.15 -8.38
CA SER A 8 -8.65 10.33 -8.36
C SER A 8 -8.98 11.76 -7.96
N GLY A 9 -9.88 12.42 -8.71
CA GLY A 9 -10.29 13.80 -8.43
C GLY A 9 -9.13 14.80 -8.32
N GLY A 10 -8.11 14.65 -9.16
CA GLY A 10 -6.91 15.50 -9.16
C GLY A 10 -5.93 15.24 -8.01
N ARG A 11 -6.19 14.25 -7.15
CA ARG A 11 -5.34 13.89 -6.00
C ARG A 11 -4.67 12.54 -6.22
N ARG A 12 -3.46 12.39 -5.67
CA ARG A 12 -2.71 11.12 -5.69
C ARG A 12 -2.83 10.39 -4.36
N TYR A 13 -3.02 9.08 -4.41
CA TYR A 13 -3.18 8.21 -3.25
C TYR A 13 -2.18 7.08 -3.25
N VAL A 14 -1.64 6.77 -2.07
CA VAL A 14 -0.74 5.64 -1.82
C VAL A 14 -1.58 4.43 -1.44
N GLN A 15 -1.43 3.32 -2.17
CA GLN A 15 -2.15 2.07 -1.91
C GLN A 15 -1.18 0.91 -1.71
N LEU A 16 -1.49 0.05 -0.73
CA LEU A 16 -0.86 -1.25 -0.59
C LEU A 16 -1.69 -2.27 -1.39
N VAL A 17 -1.03 -2.95 -2.33
CA VAL A 17 -1.68 -3.91 -3.22
C VAL A 17 -1.00 -5.26 -3.05
N GLU A 18 -1.80 -6.31 -2.97
CA GLU A 18 -1.32 -7.69 -2.97
C GLU A 18 -1.82 -8.46 -4.19
N SER A 19 -1.06 -9.49 -4.52
CA SER A 19 -1.49 -10.51 -5.46
C SER A 19 -2.02 -11.69 -4.68
N TYR A 20 -3.13 -12.27 -5.13
CA TYR A 20 -3.74 -13.46 -4.55
C TYR A 20 -4.22 -14.38 -5.68
N ARG A 21 -4.50 -15.65 -5.37
CA ARG A 21 -5.17 -16.56 -6.30
C ARG A 21 -6.65 -16.62 -5.95
N ASP A 22 -7.51 -16.50 -6.95
CA ASP A 22 -8.94 -16.75 -6.74
C ASP A 22 -9.26 -18.25 -6.73
N GLU A 23 -10.54 -18.58 -6.57
CA GLU A 23 -11.04 -19.96 -6.51
C GLU A 23 -10.76 -20.75 -7.80
N ALA A 24 -10.63 -20.06 -8.93
CA ALA A 24 -10.26 -20.67 -10.21
C ALA A 24 -8.73 -20.79 -10.40
N GLY A 25 -7.94 -20.46 -9.38
CA GLY A 25 -6.48 -20.48 -9.40
C GLY A 25 -5.82 -19.33 -10.17
N GLN A 26 -6.60 -18.34 -10.63
CA GLN A 26 -6.11 -17.21 -11.41
C GLN A 26 -5.45 -16.17 -10.49
N VAL A 27 -4.31 -15.62 -10.92
CA VAL A 27 -3.63 -14.56 -10.18
C VAL A 27 -4.38 -13.24 -10.37
N LYS A 28 -4.92 -12.70 -9.29
CA LYS A 28 -5.59 -11.40 -9.23
C LYS A 28 -4.85 -10.46 -8.29
N LYS A 29 -5.17 -9.17 -8.41
CA LYS A 29 -4.65 -8.12 -7.52
C LYS A 29 -5.80 -7.48 -6.77
N ARG A 30 -5.60 -7.17 -5.49
CA ARG A 30 -6.55 -6.37 -4.70
C ARG A 30 -5.82 -5.33 -3.87
N THR A 31 -6.47 -4.20 -3.64
CA THR A 31 -6.00 -3.20 -2.70
C THR A 31 -6.27 -3.70 -1.29
N VAL A 32 -5.20 -3.79 -0.49
CA VAL A 32 -5.23 -4.19 0.92
C VAL A 32 -5.54 -2.99 1.80
N ALA A 33 -4.94 -1.84 1.49
CA ALA A 33 -5.14 -0.59 2.22
C ALA A 33 -4.87 0.62 1.33
N THR A 34 -5.55 1.73 1.63
CA THR A 34 -5.18 3.07 1.13
C THR A 34 -4.54 3.82 2.29
N LEU A 35 -3.25 4.13 2.16
CA LEU A 35 -2.44 4.73 3.23
C LEU A 35 -2.63 6.25 3.35
N GLY A 36 -3.26 6.88 2.35
CA GLY A 36 -3.57 8.31 2.36
C GLY A 36 -3.20 9.00 1.05
N ARG A 37 -3.25 10.33 1.07
CA ARG A 37 -2.87 11.18 -0.06
C ARG A 37 -1.36 11.31 -0.12
N ALA A 38 -0.75 11.09 -1.29
CA ALA A 38 0.71 11.16 -1.44
C ALA A 38 1.32 12.49 -0.97
N GLU A 39 0.57 13.58 -1.04
CA GLU A 39 0.98 14.93 -0.62
C GLU A 39 0.83 15.18 0.88
N GLN A 40 0.13 14.30 1.60
CA GLN A 40 -0.15 14.41 3.04
C GLN A 40 0.39 13.23 3.84
N VAL A 41 1.03 12.28 3.16
CA VAL A 41 1.74 11.19 3.79
C VAL A 41 3.06 11.81 4.28
N ASP A 42 2.97 12.62 5.33
CA ASP A 42 4.09 13.13 6.12
C ASP A 42 4.34 12.20 7.32
N GLY A 43 5.14 12.61 8.30
CA GLY A 43 5.81 11.78 9.33
C GLY A 43 5.02 10.67 10.06
N SER A 44 3.69 10.60 9.92
CA SER A 44 2.90 9.43 10.27
C SER A 44 3.30 8.15 9.52
N LEU A 45 3.74 8.25 8.26
CA LEU A 45 4.20 7.07 7.50
C LEU A 45 5.55 6.56 8.00
N ASP A 46 6.40 7.43 8.53
CA ASP A 46 7.70 7.03 9.08
C ASP A 46 7.51 6.07 10.26
N ALA A 47 6.51 6.28 11.10
CA ALA A 47 6.17 5.35 12.18
C ALA A 47 5.76 3.97 11.64
N VAL A 48 5.00 3.93 10.54
CA VAL A 48 4.61 2.68 9.87
C VAL A 48 5.83 1.98 9.26
N ILE A 49 6.67 2.73 8.54
CA ILE A 49 7.91 2.20 7.94
C ILE A 49 8.81 1.62 9.02
N ASN A 50 9.06 2.37 10.10
CA ASN A 50 9.88 1.91 11.22
C ASN A 50 9.31 0.66 11.90
N GLY A 51 7.98 0.59 12.06
CA GLY A 51 7.32 -0.61 12.58
C GLY A 51 7.52 -1.83 11.67
N LEU A 52 7.40 -1.65 10.35
CA LEU A 52 7.63 -2.73 9.38
C LEU A 52 9.09 -3.16 9.33
N LEU A 53 10.03 -2.22 9.34
CA LEU A 53 11.47 -2.51 9.39
C LEU A 53 11.79 -3.36 10.61
N LYS A 54 11.36 -2.92 11.80
CA LYS A 54 11.56 -3.63 13.07
C LYS A 54 11.07 -5.07 13.02
N ILE A 55 9.88 -5.31 12.47
CA ILE A 55 9.31 -6.67 12.34
C ILE A 55 10.08 -7.52 11.33
N THR A 56 10.67 -6.89 10.31
CA THR A 56 11.45 -7.57 9.26
C THR A 56 12.94 -7.71 9.59
N GLY A 57 13.37 -7.31 10.80
CA GLY A 57 14.75 -7.41 11.26
C GLY A 57 15.70 -6.38 10.64
N ARG A 58 15.18 -5.24 10.19
CA ARG A 58 15.93 -4.06 9.74
C ARG A 58 15.69 -2.89 10.69
#